data_AF-A0A965CTV3-F1
#
_entry.id   AF-A0A965CTV3-F1
#
_cell.length_a   1.000
_cell.length_b   1.000
_cell.length_c   1.000
_cell.angle_alpha   90.00
_cell.angle_beta   90.00
_cell.angle_gamma   90.00
#
_symmetry.space_group_name_H-M   'P 1'
#
loop_
_entity.id
_entity.type
_entity.pdbx_description
1 polymer ?
#
loop_
_entity_poly.entity_id
_entity_poly.type
_entity_poly.pdbx_seq_one_letter_code
_entity_poly.pdbx_strand_id
1 'polypeptide(L)'
;MHFEDGFHLVVKRDCPTCTLIEPEIRKLVESGDFGQNLRIYIQDDPSYLSDLSQSVSDASLESSYRLKIETVPTLIRFEKGQETSRSVGWVRKEWSQILNDSMFGEHLPESRPGCGSLTVMPGVKETLDARFGDLPLNSRTIEIGEFDDPIEQAFERGWSDGLPLVPPTGERIIRMLSGTRRNPKEVVGRIPPNLTECTVEKVAINSVMAGCKPEYMPVLLAALEAALDPIFTLHGLLCTTCFSGPIIIVNGPIAEKIGMNWGINALGQGNRANSTIGRALQLIVRNVGGGIPGEIDRATLGYPGKIGFCFAEDETDSSWQPLSEAQGFQPGSNTVTLFPGDGVHGFGDQRSRTPEELTRSLAMALQGCLHPKMTECVYAILVLSPEHYSIFRNSGWDRRRITEALMEATVR
;
A
#
# COMPACT_ATOMS: atom_id res chain seq x y z
N MET A 1 21.55 -14.34 -12.55
CA MET A 1 22.26 -14.02 -13.81
C MET A 1 23.74 -14.01 -13.50
N HIS A 2 24.54 -14.75 -14.24
CA HIS A 2 26.01 -14.67 -14.16
C HIS A 2 26.48 -13.81 -15.33
N PHE A 3 27.31 -12.81 -15.04
CA PHE A 3 28.01 -12.04 -16.07
C PHE A 3 29.27 -12.82 -16.46
N GLU A 4 29.53 -12.89 -17.77
CA GLU A 4 30.72 -13.54 -18.29
C GLU A 4 31.97 -12.71 -17.98
N ASP A 5 33.14 -13.34 -18.05
CA ASP A 5 34.40 -12.61 -17.93
C ASP A 5 34.59 -11.71 -19.16
N GLY A 6 35.11 -10.51 -18.94
CA GLY A 6 35.27 -9.50 -19.98
C GLY A 6 34.82 -8.12 -19.54
N PHE A 7 34.39 -7.32 -20.52
CA PHE A 7 34.02 -5.92 -20.35
C PHE A 7 32.52 -5.73 -20.58
N HIS A 8 31.87 -5.05 -19.64
CA HIS A 8 30.45 -4.73 -19.69
C HIS A 8 30.30 -3.22 -19.69
N LEU A 9 29.79 -2.69 -20.79
CA LEU A 9 29.55 -1.27 -20.97
C LEU A 9 28.05 -1.02 -20.99
N VAL A 10 27.55 -0.16 -20.11
CA VAL A 10 26.13 0.21 -20.08
C VAL A 10 25.98 1.65 -20.56
N VAL A 11 25.14 1.84 -21.58
CA VAL A 11 24.94 3.13 -22.28
C VAL A 11 23.46 3.41 -22.51
N LYS A 12 23.16 4.66 -22.84
CA LYS A 12 21.84 5.10 -23.30
C LYS A 12 22.03 6.20 -24.35
N ARG A 13 21.22 6.18 -25.42
CA ARG A 13 21.26 7.14 -26.53
C ARG A 13 21.00 8.57 -26.07
N ASP A 14 20.10 8.77 -25.13
CA ASP A 14 19.74 10.10 -24.61
C ASP A 14 20.84 10.74 -23.74
N CYS A 15 21.93 10.04 -23.44
CA CYS A 15 23.06 10.60 -22.69
C CYS A 15 24.08 11.24 -23.64
N PRO A 16 24.35 12.57 -23.51
CA PRO A 16 25.36 13.26 -24.33
C PRO A 16 26.78 12.70 -24.14
N THR A 17 27.08 12.16 -22.97
CA THR A 17 28.39 11.55 -22.70
C THR A 17 28.53 10.21 -23.41
N CYS A 18 27.46 9.41 -23.51
CA CYS A 18 27.46 8.17 -24.29
C CYS A 18 27.68 8.45 -25.79
N THR A 19 26.96 9.44 -26.34
CA THR A 19 27.12 9.81 -27.76
C THR A 19 28.48 10.41 -28.07
N LEU A 20 29.09 11.14 -27.11
CA LEU A 20 30.45 11.66 -27.22
C LEU A 20 31.50 10.55 -27.37
N ILE A 21 31.38 9.47 -26.60
CA ILE A 21 32.36 8.38 -26.58
C ILE A 21 32.07 7.29 -27.63
N GLU A 22 30.95 7.38 -28.35
CA GLU A 22 30.54 6.40 -29.36
C GLU A 22 31.62 6.07 -30.40
N PRO A 23 32.34 7.04 -30.99
CA PRO A 23 33.39 6.74 -31.97
C PRO A 23 34.51 5.85 -31.38
N GLU A 24 34.81 6.03 -30.10
CA GLU A 24 35.81 5.23 -29.39
C GLU A 24 35.30 3.84 -29.06
N ILE A 25 34.02 3.70 -28.70
CA ILE A 25 33.37 2.40 -28.51
C ILE A 25 33.46 1.58 -29.80
N ARG A 26 33.21 2.21 -30.96
CA ARG A 26 33.29 1.54 -32.27
C ARG A 26 34.71 1.05 -32.58
N LYS A 27 35.74 1.86 -32.28
CA LYS A 27 37.15 1.44 -32.39
C LYS A 27 37.50 0.29 -31.46
N LEU A 28 36.97 0.29 -30.23
CA LEU A 28 37.16 -0.83 -29.29
C LEU A 28 36.58 -2.13 -29.83
N VAL A 29 35.41 -2.08 -30.46
CA VAL A 29 34.79 -3.25 -31.08
C VAL A 29 35.65 -3.82 -32.21
N GLU A 30 36.35 -2.98 -32.96
CA GLU A 30 37.28 -3.40 -34.02
C GLU A 30 38.61 -3.94 -33.46
N SER A 31 38.93 -3.67 -32.19
CA SER A 31 40.18 -4.09 -31.56
C SER A 31 40.14 -5.57 -31.10
N GLY A 32 40.35 -6.48 -32.05
CA GLY A 32 40.69 -7.91 -31.83
C GLY A 32 40.13 -8.57 -30.55
N ASP A 33 41.03 -8.94 -29.63
CA ASP A 33 40.71 -9.63 -28.36
C ASP A 33 39.80 -8.82 -27.42
N PHE A 34 39.82 -7.49 -27.52
CA PHE A 34 38.99 -6.60 -26.71
C PHE A 34 37.55 -6.61 -27.21
N GLY A 35 37.37 -6.42 -28.51
CA GLY A 35 36.06 -6.39 -29.16
C GLY A 35 35.28 -7.70 -28.99
N GLN A 36 35.97 -8.84 -28.90
CA GLN A 36 35.32 -10.14 -28.67
C GLN A 36 34.81 -10.32 -27.24
N ASN A 37 35.42 -9.63 -26.26
CA ASN A 37 35.07 -9.74 -24.84
C ASN A 37 34.27 -8.53 -24.32
N LEU A 38 33.85 -7.63 -25.20
CA LEU A 38 33.02 -6.48 -24.86
C LEU A 38 31.54 -6.81 -25.05
N ARG A 39 30.72 -6.50 -24.05
CA ARG A 39 29.25 -6.50 -24.13
C ARG A 39 28.72 -5.11 -23.86
N ILE A 40 27.84 -4.62 -24.73
CA ILE A 40 27.28 -3.27 -24.66
C ILE A 40 25.78 -3.39 -24.37
N TYR A 41 25.33 -2.92 -23.21
CA TYR A 41 23.93 -2.91 -22.81
C TYR A 41 23.31 -1.54 -23.07
N ILE A 42 22.22 -1.51 -23.82
CA ILE A 42 21.55 -0.27 -24.23
C ILE A 42 20.22 -0.15 -23.49
N GLN A 43 20.07 0.90 -22.66
CA GLN A 43 18.92 1.05 -21.77
C GLN A 43 17.66 1.57 -22.45
N ASP A 44 17.79 2.43 -23.46
CA ASP A 44 16.69 3.23 -24.01
C ASP A 44 16.29 2.81 -25.43
N ASP A 45 17.04 3.24 -26.45
CA ASP A 45 16.69 3.06 -27.85
C ASP A 45 17.43 1.84 -28.44
N PRO A 46 16.74 0.72 -28.73
CA PRO A 46 17.38 -0.49 -29.25
C PRO A 46 18.07 -0.31 -30.61
N SER A 47 17.79 0.78 -31.34
CA SER A 47 18.47 1.10 -32.60
C SER A 47 19.87 1.68 -32.39
N TYR A 48 20.16 2.21 -31.19
CA TYR A 48 21.45 2.77 -30.85
C TYR A 48 22.53 1.69 -30.83
N LEU A 49 23.62 1.86 -31.58
CA LEU A 49 24.70 0.86 -31.71
C LEU A 49 24.23 -0.54 -32.16
N SER A 50 23.04 -0.64 -32.75
CA SER A 50 22.43 -1.92 -33.15
C SER A 50 23.17 -2.63 -34.29
N ASP A 51 24.05 -1.92 -34.97
CA ASP A 51 24.94 -2.45 -36.00
C ASP A 51 26.14 -3.22 -35.45
N LEU A 52 26.42 -3.12 -34.14
CA LEU A 52 27.51 -3.84 -33.47
C LEU A 52 27.00 -5.17 -32.91
N SER A 53 27.71 -6.28 -33.16
CA SER A 53 27.31 -7.61 -32.68
C SER A 53 27.40 -7.77 -31.15
N GLN A 54 28.17 -6.90 -30.48
CA GLN A 54 28.35 -6.82 -29.04
C GLN A 54 27.18 -6.13 -28.32
N SER A 55 26.32 -5.43 -29.07
CA SER A 55 25.21 -4.66 -28.53
C SER A 55 24.02 -5.55 -28.18
N VAL A 56 23.50 -5.38 -26.97
CA VAL A 56 22.33 -6.06 -26.44
C VAL A 56 21.34 -5.01 -25.94
N SER A 57 20.10 -5.12 -26.40
CA SER A 57 19.01 -4.31 -25.86
C SER A 57 18.74 -4.72 -24.40
N ASP A 58 18.83 -3.76 -23.50
CA ASP A 58 18.47 -3.91 -22.09
C ASP A 58 17.21 -3.11 -21.76
N ALA A 59 16.22 -3.15 -22.66
CA ALA A 59 14.95 -2.45 -22.51
C ALA A 59 14.15 -2.90 -21.27
N SER A 60 14.39 -4.12 -20.77
CA SER A 60 13.82 -4.59 -19.49
C SER A 60 14.55 -4.02 -18.27
N LEU A 61 15.73 -3.44 -18.46
CA LEU A 61 16.69 -2.97 -17.46
C LEU A 61 17.20 -4.06 -16.50
N GLU A 62 17.00 -5.35 -16.81
CA GLU A 62 17.45 -6.45 -15.94
C GLU A 62 18.97 -6.44 -15.78
N SER A 63 19.70 -6.30 -16.89
CA SER A 63 21.17 -6.36 -16.86
C SER A 63 21.71 -5.17 -16.09
N SER A 64 21.21 -3.97 -16.38
CA SER A 64 21.56 -2.73 -15.69
C SER A 64 21.23 -2.77 -14.20
N TYR A 65 20.08 -3.36 -13.82
CA TYR A 65 19.70 -3.53 -12.43
C TYR A 65 20.66 -4.46 -11.70
N ARG A 66 20.95 -5.64 -12.28
CA ARG A 66 21.85 -6.63 -11.66
C ARG A 66 23.30 -6.16 -11.59
N LEU A 67 23.75 -5.34 -12.55
CA LEU A 67 25.04 -4.64 -12.52
C LEU A 67 25.07 -3.43 -11.57
N LYS A 68 23.96 -3.11 -10.90
CA LYS A 68 23.82 -1.96 -9.98
C LYS A 68 24.24 -0.65 -10.65
N ILE A 69 23.74 -0.40 -11.85
CA ILE A 69 24.05 0.82 -12.61
C ILE A 69 23.20 1.96 -12.06
N GLU A 70 23.85 3.04 -11.60
CA GLU A 70 23.17 4.28 -11.18
C GLU A 70 23.35 5.40 -12.20
N THR A 71 24.40 5.34 -13.01
CA THR A 71 24.80 6.37 -13.98
C THR A 71 25.34 5.71 -15.25
N VAL A 72 25.13 6.35 -16.40
CA VAL A 72 25.66 5.92 -17.71
C VAL A 72 26.43 7.06 -18.38
N PRO A 73 27.50 6.79 -19.15
CA PRO A 73 28.06 5.45 -19.41
C PRO A 73 28.72 4.87 -18.16
N THR A 74 28.70 3.55 -18.00
CA THR A 74 29.47 2.85 -16.96
C THR A 74 30.16 1.64 -17.59
N LEU A 75 31.49 1.57 -17.43
CA LEU A 75 32.32 0.46 -17.89
C LEU A 75 32.73 -0.40 -16.70
N ILE A 76 32.54 -1.71 -16.80
CA ILE A 76 32.84 -2.69 -15.74
C ILE A 76 33.68 -3.82 -16.33
N ARG A 77 34.66 -4.30 -15.58
CA ARG A 77 35.44 -5.50 -15.92
C ARG A 77 35.10 -6.64 -14.96
N PHE A 78 34.84 -7.81 -15.52
CA PHE A 78 34.64 -9.05 -14.79
C PHE A 78 35.77 -10.03 -15.05
N GLU A 79 36.28 -10.66 -13.98
CA GLU A 79 37.22 -11.77 -14.06
C GLU A 79 36.84 -12.85 -13.04
N LYS A 80 36.84 -14.12 -13.47
CA LYS A 80 36.40 -15.27 -12.66
C LYS A 80 35.02 -15.04 -12.04
N GLY A 81 34.12 -14.38 -12.77
CA GLY A 81 32.76 -14.05 -12.34
C GLY A 81 32.65 -12.98 -11.25
N GLN A 82 33.72 -12.23 -10.96
CA GLN A 82 33.71 -11.12 -10.00
C GLN A 82 34.05 -9.80 -10.69
N GLU A 83 33.38 -8.73 -10.27
CA GLU A 83 33.72 -7.37 -10.68
C GLU A 83 35.08 -6.97 -10.11
N THR A 84 36.05 -6.67 -10.99
CA THR A 84 37.41 -6.28 -10.61
C THR A 84 37.64 -4.78 -10.69
N SER A 85 36.93 -4.09 -11.57
CA SER A 85 37.04 -2.63 -11.75
C SER A 85 35.80 -2.04 -12.41
N ARG A 86 35.55 -0.75 -12.13
CA ARG A 86 34.41 0.02 -12.62
C ARG A 86 34.82 1.48 -12.85
N SER A 87 34.33 2.08 -13.93
CA SER A 87 34.37 3.53 -14.17
C SER A 87 32.97 4.05 -14.45
N VAL A 88 32.62 5.18 -13.83
CA VAL A 88 31.29 5.81 -13.92
C VAL A 88 31.40 7.15 -14.64
N GLY A 89 30.59 7.34 -15.68
CA GLY A 89 30.77 8.42 -16.63
C GLY A 89 31.97 8.17 -17.54
N TRP A 90 32.46 9.26 -18.14
CA TRP A 90 33.71 9.22 -18.89
C TRP A 90 34.83 9.81 -18.06
N VAL A 91 35.82 8.99 -17.70
CA VAL A 91 37.05 9.43 -17.05
C VAL A 91 38.21 8.74 -17.75
N ARG A 92 38.96 9.47 -18.58
CA ARG A 92 39.96 8.90 -19.49
C ARG A 92 40.95 8.00 -18.76
N LYS A 93 41.48 8.48 -17.63
CA LYS A 93 42.46 7.74 -16.82
C LYS A 93 41.92 6.41 -16.32
N GLU A 94 40.67 6.37 -15.86
CA GLU A 94 40.04 5.14 -15.37
C GLU A 94 39.77 4.17 -16.50
N TRP A 95 39.23 4.66 -17.62
CA TRP A 95 38.99 3.84 -18.80
C TRP A 95 40.29 3.25 -19.37
N SER A 96 41.35 4.05 -19.51
CA SER A 96 42.67 3.58 -19.92
C SER A 96 43.24 2.52 -18.98
N GLN A 97 43.01 2.61 -17.68
CA GLN A 97 43.44 1.61 -16.70
C GLN A 97 42.65 0.31 -16.83
N ILE A 98 41.32 0.39 -16.96
CA ILE A 98 40.45 -0.78 -17.09
C ILE A 98 40.75 -1.52 -18.39
N LEU A 99 40.91 -0.77 -19.48
CA LEU A 99 41.19 -1.28 -20.83
C LEU A 99 42.67 -1.65 -21.03
N ASN A 100 43.56 -1.26 -20.10
CA ASN A 100 45.01 -1.41 -20.24
C ASN A 100 45.56 -0.79 -21.55
N ASP A 101 44.99 0.36 -21.95
CA ASP A 101 45.39 1.14 -23.13
C ASP A 101 45.54 2.62 -22.75
N SER A 102 46.79 3.08 -22.70
CA SER A 102 47.14 4.45 -22.32
C SER A 102 46.81 5.50 -23.39
N MET A 103 46.60 5.10 -24.64
CA MET A 103 46.30 6.00 -25.76
C MET A 103 44.80 6.15 -26.02
N PHE A 104 43.97 5.41 -25.30
CA PHE A 104 42.53 5.39 -25.50
C PHE A 104 41.88 6.75 -25.21
N GLY A 105 41.13 7.29 -26.18
CA GLY A 105 40.37 8.53 -25.99
C GLY A 105 41.22 9.80 -25.82
N GLU A 106 42.45 9.87 -26.33
CA GLU A 106 43.33 11.05 -26.18
C GLU A 106 42.75 12.37 -26.71
N HIS A 107 41.92 12.31 -27.76
CA HIS A 107 41.24 13.47 -28.35
C HIS A 107 39.96 13.86 -27.62
N LEU A 108 39.52 13.06 -26.64
CA LEU A 108 38.36 13.37 -25.81
C LEU A 108 38.76 14.20 -24.58
N PRO A 109 37.82 14.95 -23.98
CA PRO A 109 38.04 15.61 -22.70
C PRO A 109 38.56 14.65 -21.62
N GLU A 110 39.27 15.17 -20.63
CA GLU A 110 39.82 14.35 -19.54
C GLU A 110 38.72 13.61 -18.76
N SER A 111 37.59 14.29 -18.53
CA SER A 111 36.39 13.71 -17.95
C SER A 111 35.11 14.38 -18.43
N ARG A 112 34.00 13.63 -18.38
CA ARG A 112 32.63 14.12 -18.54
C ARG A 112 31.71 13.36 -17.58
N PRO A 113 30.83 14.06 -16.84
CA PRO A 113 29.85 13.38 -16.01
C PRO A 113 28.90 12.55 -16.87
N GLY A 114 28.44 11.42 -16.33
CA GLY A 114 27.36 10.65 -16.94
C GLY A 114 25.98 11.25 -16.69
N CYS A 115 24.95 10.58 -17.19
CA CYS A 115 23.55 10.86 -16.86
C CYS A 115 23.00 9.77 -15.95
N GLY A 116 21.99 10.10 -15.15
CA GLY A 116 21.27 9.11 -14.34
C GLY A 116 20.75 7.96 -15.20
N SER A 117 20.95 6.74 -14.70
CA SER A 117 20.47 5.52 -15.34
C SER A 117 18.94 5.42 -15.29
N LEU A 118 18.33 4.74 -16.25
CA LEU A 118 16.87 4.49 -16.21
C LEU A 118 16.46 3.66 -14.98
N THR A 119 17.37 2.82 -14.45
CA THR A 119 17.15 1.98 -13.26
C THR A 119 16.86 2.76 -11.99
N VAL A 120 17.36 4.00 -11.88
CA VAL A 120 17.20 4.87 -10.70
C VAL A 120 16.14 5.94 -10.88
N MET A 121 15.39 5.89 -11.99
CA MET A 121 14.26 6.78 -12.19
C MET A 121 13.17 6.54 -11.12
N PRO A 122 12.47 7.60 -10.66
CA PRO A 122 11.38 7.46 -9.71
C PRO A 122 10.34 6.43 -10.18
N GLY A 123 10.06 5.43 -9.35
CA GLY A 123 9.11 4.34 -9.64
C GLY A 123 9.68 3.17 -10.43
N VAL A 124 10.84 3.31 -11.11
CA VAL A 124 11.45 2.23 -11.89
C VAL A 124 12.21 1.27 -10.96
N LYS A 125 12.90 1.80 -9.95
CA LYS A 125 13.66 0.99 -9.00
C LYS A 125 12.79 -0.05 -8.29
N GLU A 126 11.62 0.35 -7.81
CA GLU A 126 10.67 -0.54 -7.13
C GLU A 126 10.14 -1.64 -8.06
N THR A 127 9.90 -1.29 -9.34
CA THR A 127 9.54 -2.27 -10.38
C THR A 127 10.66 -3.27 -10.65
N LEU A 128 11.91 -2.82 -10.66
CA LEU A 128 13.07 -3.69 -10.91
C LEU A 128 13.41 -4.56 -9.69
N ASP A 129 13.34 -4.00 -8.49
CA ASP A 129 13.42 -4.75 -7.23
C ASP A 129 12.37 -5.87 -7.24
N ALA A 130 11.18 -5.58 -7.78
CA ALA A 130 10.11 -6.56 -7.85
C ALA A 130 10.25 -7.62 -8.93
N ARG A 131 10.87 -7.29 -10.06
CA ARG A 131 11.03 -8.20 -11.19
C ARG A 131 12.29 -9.05 -11.07
N PHE A 132 13.38 -8.46 -10.57
CA PHE A 132 14.72 -9.02 -10.68
C PHE A 132 15.48 -9.10 -9.34
N GLY A 133 14.97 -8.45 -8.29
CA GLY A 133 15.52 -8.55 -6.94
C GLY A 133 15.19 -9.87 -6.26
N ASP A 134 15.94 -10.18 -5.21
CA ASP A 134 15.57 -11.27 -4.29
C ASP A 134 14.37 -10.80 -3.46
N LEU A 135 13.18 -11.10 -3.97
CA LEU A 135 11.91 -10.83 -3.31
C LEU A 135 11.89 -11.51 -1.94
N PRO A 136 11.74 -10.79 -0.81
CA PRO A 136 11.57 -11.41 0.49
C PRO A 136 10.15 -11.97 0.68
N LEU A 137 9.47 -12.35 -0.41
CA LEU A 137 8.11 -12.87 -0.42
C LEU A 137 8.15 -14.39 -0.20
N ASN A 138 7.36 -14.88 0.75
CA ASN A 138 7.25 -16.31 1.06
C ASN A 138 5.92 -16.92 0.58
N SER A 139 4.92 -16.09 0.25
CA SER A 139 3.62 -16.58 -0.22
C SER A 139 3.78 -17.25 -1.59
N ARG A 140 2.96 -18.27 -1.84
CA ARG A 140 2.97 -18.97 -3.13
C ARG A 140 2.71 -18.01 -4.29
N THR A 141 3.47 -18.17 -5.37
CA THR A 141 3.19 -17.53 -6.66
C THR A 141 2.16 -18.35 -7.43
N ILE A 142 1.20 -17.68 -8.05
CA ILE A 142 0.24 -18.30 -8.96
C ILE A 142 0.58 -17.83 -10.37
N GLU A 143 0.97 -18.77 -11.22
CA GLU A 143 1.14 -18.51 -12.65
C GLU A 143 -0.22 -18.40 -13.32
N ILE A 144 -0.36 -17.39 -14.18
CA ILE A 144 -1.57 -17.08 -14.93
C ILE A 144 -1.18 -17.19 -16.41
N GLY A 145 -2.02 -17.83 -17.23
CA GLY A 145 -1.77 -17.96 -18.66
C GLY A 145 -1.72 -16.60 -19.35
N GLU A 146 -1.01 -16.51 -20.47
CA GLU A 146 -0.82 -15.25 -21.22
C GLU A 146 -2.15 -14.57 -21.61
N PHE A 147 -3.20 -15.37 -21.84
CA PHE A 147 -4.52 -14.90 -22.26
C PHE A 147 -5.57 -14.92 -21.14
N ASP A 148 -5.19 -15.33 -19.93
CA ASP A 148 -6.13 -15.41 -18.81
C ASP A 148 -6.29 -14.03 -18.15
N ASP A 149 -7.52 -13.66 -17.78
CA ASP A 149 -7.77 -12.45 -17.01
C ASP A 149 -7.47 -12.71 -15.52
N PRO A 150 -6.46 -12.04 -14.92
CA PRO A 150 -6.13 -12.24 -13.52
C PRO A 150 -7.25 -11.85 -12.54
N ILE A 151 -8.18 -10.96 -12.94
CA ILE A 151 -9.34 -10.60 -12.13
C ILE A 151 -10.33 -11.76 -12.08
N GLU A 152 -10.65 -12.36 -13.24
CA GLU A 152 -11.53 -13.53 -13.31
C GLU A 152 -10.92 -14.75 -12.60
N GLN A 153 -9.60 -14.95 -12.73
CA GLN A 153 -8.88 -16.00 -12.00
C GLN A 153 -8.99 -15.84 -10.47
N ALA A 154 -9.07 -14.61 -9.96
CA ALA A 154 -9.28 -14.34 -8.54
C ALA A 154 -10.74 -14.60 -8.11
N PHE A 155 -11.73 -14.36 -8.99
CA PHE A 155 -13.12 -14.75 -8.76
C PHE A 155 -13.27 -16.27 -8.71
N GLU A 156 -12.70 -17.01 -9.67
CA GLU A 156 -12.76 -18.47 -9.75
C GLU A 156 -12.13 -19.17 -8.54
N ARG A 157 -11.07 -18.58 -7.97
CA ARG A 157 -10.43 -19.06 -6.73
C ARG A 157 -11.18 -18.63 -5.47
N GLY A 158 -12.26 -17.87 -5.63
CA GLY A 158 -13.07 -17.36 -4.55
C GLY A 158 -12.26 -16.47 -3.62
N TRP A 159 -11.39 -15.57 -4.12
CA TRP A 159 -10.68 -14.57 -3.32
C TRP A 159 -11.45 -13.26 -3.16
N SER A 160 -12.40 -13.03 -4.06
CA SER A 160 -13.21 -11.81 -4.13
C SER A 160 -14.36 -11.82 -3.14
N ASP A 161 -14.67 -10.62 -2.64
CA ASP A 161 -15.86 -10.24 -1.87
C ASP A 161 -17.08 -9.93 -2.74
N GLY A 162 -17.04 -10.27 -4.03
CA GLY A 162 -18.05 -9.93 -5.04
C GLY A 162 -17.71 -8.69 -5.86
N LEU A 163 -16.65 -7.96 -5.51
CA LEU A 163 -16.12 -6.84 -6.27
C LEU A 163 -14.80 -7.22 -6.97
N PRO A 164 -14.45 -6.58 -8.10
CA PRO A 164 -13.16 -6.83 -8.74
C PRO A 164 -12.01 -6.52 -7.78
N LEU A 165 -10.95 -7.33 -7.89
CA LEU A 165 -9.74 -7.19 -7.11
C LEU A 165 -8.62 -6.63 -7.98
N VAL A 166 -7.73 -5.85 -7.39
CA VAL A 166 -6.48 -5.50 -8.07
C VAL A 166 -5.53 -6.70 -7.97
N PRO A 167 -5.04 -7.28 -9.09
CA PRO A 167 -4.15 -8.43 -9.03
C PRO A 167 -2.90 -8.13 -8.18
N PRO A 168 -2.59 -8.93 -7.14
CA PRO A 168 -1.48 -8.69 -6.24
C PRO A 168 -0.17 -9.21 -6.85
N THR A 169 0.32 -8.53 -7.89
CA THR A 169 1.63 -8.85 -8.49
C THR A 169 2.77 -8.54 -7.51
N GLY A 170 3.92 -9.21 -7.68
CA GLY A 170 5.11 -8.97 -6.82
C GLY A 170 5.48 -7.49 -6.73
N GLU A 171 5.38 -6.76 -7.84
CA GLU A 171 5.60 -5.30 -7.90
C GLU A 171 4.64 -4.50 -7.03
N ARG A 172 3.35 -4.79 -7.13
CA ARG A 172 2.34 -4.09 -6.31
C ARG A 172 2.51 -4.44 -4.84
N ILE A 173 2.87 -5.68 -4.51
CA ILE A 173 3.11 -6.11 -3.13
C ILE A 173 4.32 -5.39 -2.54
N ILE A 174 5.45 -5.31 -3.25
CA ILE A 174 6.62 -4.57 -2.76
C ILE A 174 6.31 -3.09 -2.58
N ARG A 175 5.67 -2.49 -3.57
CA ARG A 175 5.26 -1.10 -3.47
C ARG A 175 4.38 -0.90 -2.24
N MET A 176 3.43 -1.79 -1.97
CA MET A 176 2.61 -1.76 -0.76
C MET A 176 3.43 -1.88 0.52
N LEU A 177 4.41 -2.80 0.54
CA LEU A 177 5.30 -3.01 1.68
C LEU A 177 6.17 -1.79 2.02
N SER A 178 6.46 -0.91 1.05
CA SER A 178 7.16 0.36 1.32
C SER A 178 6.41 1.30 2.29
N GLY A 179 5.11 1.06 2.48
CA GLY A 179 4.26 1.76 3.45
C GLY A 179 4.53 1.42 4.92
N THR A 180 5.39 0.44 5.21
CA THR A 180 5.73 0.03 6.56
C THR A 180 7.22 -0.26 6.70
N ARG A 181 7.73 -0.20 7.93
CA ARG A 181 9.10 -0.61 8.29
C ARG A 181 9.16 -2.02 8.89
N ARG A 182 8.00 -2.65 9.11
CA ARG A 182 7.91 -4.01 9.66
C ARG A 182 8.44 -5.02 8.66
N ASN A 183 9.01 -6.11 9.17
CA ASN A 183 9.56 -7.16 8.32
C ASN A 183 8.41 -7.90 7.60
N PRO A 184 8.43 -8.09 6.26
CA PRO A 184 7.39 -8.82 5.53
C PRO A 184 7.08 -10.22 6.11
N LYS A 185 8.07 -10.86 6.72
CA LYS A 185 7.95 -12.21 7.33
C LYS A 185 7.41 -12.20 8.76
N GLU A 186 7.30 -11.02 9.37
CA GLU A 186 6.75 -10.88 10.72
C GLU A 186 5.28 -11.30 10.73
N VAL A 187 4.90 -12.17 11.67
CA VAL A 187 3.51 -12.57 11.91
C VAL A 187 2.83 -11.48 12.73
N VAL A 188 1.80 -10.84 12.18
CA VAL A 188 0.96 -9.87 12.89
C VAL A 188 0.04 -10.60 13.88
N GLY A 189 -0.48 -11.75 13.47
CA GLY A 189 -1.23 -12.65 14.35
C GLY A 189 -1.94 -13.77 13.59
N ARG A 190 -2.82 -14.49 14.29
CA ARG A 190 -3.56 -15.64 13.75
C ARG A 190 -5.02 -15.26 13.52
N ILE A 191 -5.48 -15.35 12.28
CA ILE A 191 -6.79 -14.83 11.90
C ILE A 191 -7.87 -15.87 12.16
N PRO A 192 -8.85 -15.61 13.03
CA PRO A 192 -9.96 -16.54 13.23
C PRO A 192 -10.88 -16.60 11.99
N PRO A 193 -11.63 -17.71 11.85
CA PRO A 193 -11.59 -18.90 12.72
C PRO A 193 -10.50 -19.91 12.36
N ASN A 194 -9.90 -19.88 11.17
CA ASN A 194 -8.90 -20.88 10.77
C ASN A 194 -7.61 -20.79 11.60
N LEU A 195 -7.38 -19.67 12.28
CA LEU A 195 -6.18 -19.35 13.05
C LEU A 195 -4.90 -19.43 12.20
N THR A 196 -5.03 -19.20 10.90
CA THR A 196 -3.91 -19.11 9.96
C THR A 196 -3.05 -17.89 10.30
N GLU A 197 -1.73 -18.07 10.29
CA GLU A 197 -0.79 -16.97 10.50
C GLU A 197 -0.88 -15.95 9.37
N CYS A 198 -1.16 -14.70 9.73
CA CYS A 198 -1.12 -13.54 8.85
C CYS A 198 0.19 -12.79 9.06
N THR A 199 1.04 -12.79 8.04
CA THR A 199 2.27 -12.01 8.01
C THR A 199 2.01 -10.62 7.46
N VAL A 200 2.94 -9.68 7.68
CA VAL A 200 2.92 -8.35 7.05
C VAL A 200 2.82 -8.45 5.53
N GLU A 201 3.47 -9.45 4.92
CA GLU A 201 3.31 -9.78 3.51
C GLU A 201 1.86 -10.13 3.12
N LYS A 202 1.17 -10.98 3.90
CA LYS A 202 -0.24 -11.33 3.65
C LYS A 202 -1.17 -10.14 3.83
N VAL A 203 -0.86 -9.24 4.76
CA VAL A 203 -1.56 -7.95 4.89
C VAL A 203 -1.36 -7.14 3.61
N ALA A 204 -0.13 -7.01 3.11
CA ALA A 204 0.15 -6.27 1.89
C ALA A 204 -0.56 -6.87 0.66
N ILE A 205 -0.57 -8.19 0.50
CA ILE A 205 -1.28 -8.89 -0.58
C ILE A 205 -2.77 -8.54 -0.60
N ASN A 206 -3.45 -8.67 0.54
CA ASN A 206 -4.89 -8.36 0.64
C ASN A 206 -5.18 -6.86 0.49
N SER A 207 -4.26 -6.01 0.95
CA SER A 207 -4.36 -4.56 0.80
C SER A 207 -4.23 -4.13 -0.66
N VAL A 208 -3.32 -4.76 -1.42
CA VAL A 208 -3.24 -4.57 -2.86
C VAL A 208 -4.56 -4.99 -3.50
N MET A 209 -5.07 -6.19 -3.20
CA MET A 209 -6.34 -6.68 -3.74
C MET A 209 -7.51 -5.73 -3.48
N ALA A 210 -7.58 -5.13 -2.30
CA ALA A 210 -8.58 -4.11 -1.94
C ALA A 210 -8.43 -2.79 -2.72
N GLY A 211 -7.25 -2.53 -3.31
CA GLY A 211 -6.91 -1.29 -3.98
C GLY A 211 -6.34 -0.22 -3.04
N CYS A 212 -5.76 -0.59 -1.90
CA CYS A 212 -5.11 0.36 -1.00
C CYS A 212 -3.87 1.02 -1.63
N LYS A 213 -3.43 2.13 -1.04
CA LYS A 213 -2.12 2.71 -1.30
C LYS A 213 -1.14 2.33 -0.17
N PRO A 214 0.19 2.36 -0.41
CA PRO A 214 1.18 2.00 0.61
C PRO A 214 1.04 2.81 1.90
N GLU A 215 0.70 4.10 1.80
CA GLU A 215 0.57 5.01 2.94
C GLU A 215 -0.52 4.57 3.94
N TYR A 216 -1.41 3.65 3.55
CA TYR A 216 -2.48 3.12 4.39
C TYR A 216 -2.01 1.96 5.29
N MET A 217 -0.83 1.37 5.02
CA MET A 217 -0.29 0.22 5.76
C MET A 217 -0.28 0.41 7.29
N PRO A 218 0.10 1.58 7.86
CA PRO A 218 0.09 1.75 9.31
C PRO A 218 -1.30 1.62 9.91
N VAL A 219 -2.34 2.18 9.25
CA VAL A 219 -3.74 2.07 9.71
C VAL A 219 -4.23 0.63 9.58
N LEU A 220 -3.87 -0.07 8.50
CA LEU A 220 -4.25 -1.47 8.27
C LEU A 220 -3.65 -2.42 9.29
N LEU A 221 -2.36 -2.24 9.63
CA LEU A 221 -1.70 -3.04 10.65
C LEU A 221 -2.32 -2.79 12.02
N ALA A 222 -2.56 -1.53 12.39
CA ALA A 222 -3.23 -1.19 13.65
C ALA A 222 -4.67 -1.74 13.71
N ALA A 223 -5.42 -1.65 12.61
CA ALA A 223 -6.76 -2.21 12.51
C ALA A 223 -6.75 -3.75 12.65
N LEU A 224 -5.78 -4.43 12.04
CA LEU A 224 -5.64 -5.88 12.19
C LEU A 224 -5.27 -6.27 13.62
N GLU A 225 -4.34 -5.55 14.25
CA GLU A 225 -3.97 -5.78 15.66
C GLU A 225 -5.17 -5.58 16.58
N ALA A 226 -5.93 -4.51 16.40
CA ALA A 226 -7.18 -4.28 17.14
C ALA A 226 -8.22 -5.38 16.88
N ALA A 227 -8.32 -5.89 15.64
CA ALA A 227 -9.27 -6.96 15.30
C ALA A 227 -8.90 -8.31 15.96
N LEU A 228 -7.62 -8.49 16.27
CA LEU A 228 -7.09 -9.69 16.93
C LEU A 228 -7.04 -9.56 18.45
N ASP A 229 -7.34 -8.37 19.00
CA ASP A 229 -7.54 -8.22 20.44
C ASP A 229 -8.75 -9.08 20.88
N PRO A 230 -8.59 -9.97 21.87
CA PRO A 230 -9.68 -10.81 22.36
C PRO A 230 -10.93 -10.05 22.77
N ILE A 231 -10.81 -8.81 23.24
CA ILE A 231 -11.93 -7.95 23.65
C ILE A 231 -12.84 -7.65 22.44
N PHE A 232 -12.30 -7.57 21.23
CA PHE A 232 -13.09 -7.31 20.02
C PHE A 232 -13.91 -8.53 19.56
N THR A 233 -13.51 -9.76 19.95
CA THR A 233 -14.24 -11.01 19.68
C THR A 233 -14.50 -11.30 18.19
N LEU A 234 -13.52 -11.07 17.31
CA LEU A 234 -13.66 -11.24 15.84
C LEU A 234 -14.26 -12.60 15.41
N HIS A 235 -13.91 -13.72 16.07
CA HIS A 235 -14.52 -15.01 15.78
C HIS A 235 -16.04 -14.97 15.99
N GLY A 236 -16.49 -14.47 17.15
CA GLY A 236 -17.92 -14.36 17.48
C GLY A 236 -18.66 -13.45 16.50
N LEU A 237 -18.01 -12.37 16.06
CA LEU A 237 -18.55 -11.44 15.07
C LEU A 237 -18.77 -12.08 13.70
N LEU A 238 -17.95 -13.07 13.31
CA LEU A 238 -18.13 -13.82 12.06
C LEU A 238 -19.22 -14.89 12.20
N CYS A 239 -19.22 -15.61 13.31
CA CYS A 239 -20.12 -16.74 13.52
C CYS A 239 -21.54 -16.34 13.95
N THR A 240 -21.80 -15.06 14.22
CA THR A 240 -23.12 -14.57 14.60
C THR A 240 -24.11 -14.61 13.43
N THR A 241 -25.39 -14.84 13.75
CA THR A 241 -26.49 -14.74 12.78
C THR A 241 -26.93 -13.30 12.54
N CYS A 242 -26.47 -12.36 13.39
CA CYS A 242 -26.69 -10.93 13.24
C CYS A 242 -25.84 -10.37 12.07
N PHE A 243 -26.35 -9.34 11.40
CA PHE A 243 -25.69 -8.73 10.24
C PHE A 243 -24.65 -7.68 10.65
N SER A 244 -23.72 -8.04 11.54
CA SER A 244 -22.66 -7.15 12.02
C SER A 244 -21.31 -7.42 11.38
N GLY A 245 -20.42 -6.44 11.43
CA GLY A 245 -19.05 -6.49 10.95
C GLY A 245 -18.16 -5.40 11.59
N PRO A 246 -16.84 -5.44 11.37
CA PRO A 246 -15.94 -4.42 11.88
C PRO A 246 -16.20 -3.06 11.22
N ILE A 247 -16.43 -2.05 12.06
CA ILE A 247 -16.41 -0.64 11.68
C ILE A 247 -15.11 -0.04 12.20
N ILE A 248 -14.37 0.62 11.31
CA ILE A 248 -13.07 1.23 11.61
C ILE A 248 -13.24 2.74 11.74
N ILE A 249 -12.87 3.31 12.88
CA ILE A 249 -12.84 4.75 13.11
C ILE A 249 -11.39 5.17 13.26
N VAL A 250 -10.95 6.10 12.44
CA VAL A 250 -9.58 6.61 12.44
C VAL A 250 -9.55 8.02 13.03
N ASN A 251 -8.61 8.23 13.95
CA ASN A 251 -8.36 9.52 14.60
C ASN A 251 -6.90 9.95 14.38
N GLY A 252 -6.67 11.25 14.52
CA GLY A 252 -5.35 11.88 14.49
C GLY A 252 -4.86 12.32 13.10
N PRO A 253 -3.69 12.97 13.05
CA PRO A 253 -3.13 13.58 11.83
C PRO A 253 -2.95 12.64 10.63
N ILE A 254 -2.93 11.32 10.87
CA ILE A 254 -2.85 10.32 9.80
C ILE A 254 -4.05 10.38 8.85
N ALA A 255 -5.23 10.74 9.34
CA ALA A 255 -6.43 10.84 8.52
C ALA A 255 -6.24 11.85 7.37
N GLU A 256 -5.75 13.05 7.69
CA GLU A 256 -5.41 14.07 6.69
C GLU A 256 -4.23 13.60 5.81
N LYS A 257 -3.17 13.08 6.43
CA LYS A 257 -1.95 12.65 5.73
C LYS A 257 -2.22 11.63 4.61
N ILE A 258 -3.14 10.69 4.84
CA ILE A 258 -3.48 9.66 3.85
C ILE A 258 -4.72 10.04 3.00
N GLY A 259 -5.27 11.23 3.22
CA GLY A 259 -6.40 11.76 2.47
C GLY A 259 -7.72 11.03 2.76
N MET A 260 -7.97 10.63 4.01
CA MET A 260 -9.29 10.16 4.45
C MET A 260 -10.32 11.29 4.37
N ASN A 261 -11.59 10.93 4.21
CA ASN A 261 -12.70 11.87 4.26
C ASN A 261 -13.42 11.78 5.62
N TRP A 262 -13.68 12.93 6.23
CA TRP A 262 -14.53 13.10 7.42
C TRP A 262 -15.66 14.12 7.18
N GLY A 263 -15.73 14.72 6.00
CA GLY A 263 -16.67 15.80 5.68
C GLY A 263 -17.93 15.33 4.96
N ILE A 264 -18.29 16.03 3.88
CA ILE A 264 -19.48 15.71 3.08
C ILE A 264 -19.40 14.24 2.60
N ASN A 265 -20.50 13.50 2.79
CA ASN A 265 -20.58 12.09 2.45
C ASN A 265 -19.52 11.21 3.17
N ALA A 266 -19.12 11.56 4.41
CA ALA A 266 -18.08 10.85 5.19
C ALA A 266 -18.24 9.32 5.25
N LEU A 267 -19.49 8.87 5.39
CA LEU A 267 -19.85 7.45 5.52
C LEU A 267 -20.21 6.78 4.18
N GLY A 268 -20.13 7.53 3.07
CA GLY A 268 -20.51 7.07 1.74
C GLY A 268 -19.32 6.82 0.81
N GLN A 269 -19.62 6.68 -0.47
CA GLN A 269 -18.63 6.46 -1.52
C GLN A 269 -17.80 7.70 -1.86
N GLY A 270 -16.68 7.49 -2.57
CA GLY A 270 -15.92 8.55 -3.25
C GLY A 270 -14.54 8.81 -2.67
N ASN A 271 -14.21 8.27 -1.49
CA ASN A 271 -12.87 8.37 -0.91
C ASN A 271 -12.15 7.01 -0.90
N ARG A 272 -10.99 6.93 -1.55
CA ARG A 272 -10.23 5.68 -1.67
C ARG A 272 -9.75 5.14 -0.32
N ALA A 273 -9.30 5.98 0.60
CA ALA A 273 -8.83 5.51 1.91
C ALA A 273 -9.99 4.91 2.71
N ASN A 274 -11.10 5.64 2.86
CA ASN A 274 -12.31 5.16 3.54
C ASN A 274 -12.83 3.85 2.92
N SER A 275 -12.92 3.75 1.59
CA SER A 275 -13.47 2.57 0.93
C SER A 275 -12.54 1.35 0.96
N THR A 276 -11.21 1.55 0.91
CA THR A 276 -10.28 0.41 0.74
C THR A 276 -9.72 -0.11 2.05
N ILE A 277 -9.59 0.71 3.11
CA ILE A 277 -9.05 0.25 4.39
C ILE A 277 -9.97 -0.79 5.05
N GLY A 278 -11.26 -0.49 5.14
CA GLY A 278 -12.26 -1.44 5.65
C GLY A 278 -12.32 -2.71 4.80
N ARG A 279 -12.26 -2.55 3.47
CA ARG A 279 -12.27 -3.68 2.52
C ARG A 279 -11.05 -4.57 2.65
N ALA A 280 -9.86 -4.00 2.85
CA ALA A 280 -8.64 -4.78 3.04
C ALA A 280 -8.70 -5.62 4.32
N LEU A 281 -9.21 -5.07 5.42
CA LEU A 281 -9.44 -5.86 6.65
C LEU A 281 -10.39 -7.04 6.38
N GLN A 282 -11.49 -6.80 5.67
CA GLN A 282 -12.44 -7.86 5.29
C GLN A 282 -11.81 -8.92 4.40
N LEU A 283 -11.01 -8.54 3.40
CA LEU A 283 -10.28 -9.50 2.56
C LEU A 283 -9.27 -10.31 3.37
N ILE A 284 -8.60 -9.73 4.37
CA ILE A 284 -7.70 -10.48 5.28
C ILE A 284 -8.50 -11.53 6.05
N VAL A 285 -9.62 -11.13 6.66
CA VAL A 285 -10.48 -12.03 7.43
C VAL A 285 -11.03 -13.15 6.54
N ARG A 286 -11.43 -12.82 5.32
CA ARG A 286 -11.96 -13.77 4.34
C ARG A 286 -10.88 -14.73 3.82
N ASN A 287 -9.78 -14.20 3.27
CA ASN A 287 -8.78 -14.97 2.53
C ASN A 287 -7.74 -15.66 3.43
N VAL A 288 -7.47 -15.12 4.62
CA VAL A 288 -6.53 -15.73 5.59
C VAL A 288 -7.30 -16.45 6.69
N GLY A 289 -8.34 -15.80 7.25
CA GLY A 289 -9.14 -16.35 8.34
C GLY A 289 -10.18 -17.38 7.91
N GLY A 290 -10.60 -17.36 6.64
CA GLY A 290 -11.66 -18.24 6.13
C GLY A 290 -13.08 -17.73 6.38
N GLY A 291 -13.26 -16.44 6.71
CA GLY A 291 -14.58 -15.82 6.97
C GLY A 291 -15.45 -15.66 5.72
N ILE A 292 -15.74 -16.75 5.01
CA ILE A 292 -16.51 -16.77 3.76
C ILE A 292 -18.02 -16.79 4.07
N PRO A 293 -18.84 -15.91 3.45
CA PRO A 293 -20.31 -15.93 3.57
C PRO A 293 -20.93 -17.29 3.25
N GLY A 294 -21.82 -17.77 4.12
CA GLY A 294 -22.52 -19.05 3.98
C GLY A 294 -21.74 -20.26 4.49
N GLU A 295 -20.42 -20.13 4.65
CA GLU A 295 -19.56 -21.13 5.28
C GLU A 295 -19.36 -20.80 6.76
N ILE A 296 -18.46 -19.87 7.05
CA ILE A 296 -18.11 -19.46 8.41
C ILE A 296 -18.87 -18.20 8.80
N ASP A 297 -19.01 -17.24 7.89
CA ASP A 297 -19.85 -16.08 8.15
C ASP A 297 -21.31 -16.50 8.08
N ARG A 298 -21.99 -16.40 9.23
CA ARG A 298 -23.36 -16.90 9.45
C ARG A 298 -24.42 -15.81 9.47
N ALA A 299 -24.09 -14.57 9.10
CA ALA A 299 -25.07 -13.50 9.04
C ALA A 299 -26.26 -13.90 8.13
N THR A 300 -27.48 -13.76 8.66
CA THR A 300 -28.70 -14.19 7.95
C THR A 300 -29.09 -13.26 6.79
N LEU A 301 -28.87 -11.95 6.95
CA LEU A 301 -29.15 -10.93 5.93
C LEU A 301 -27.88 -10.23 5.41
N GLY A 302 -26.88 -10.04 6.28
CA GLY A 302 -25.74 -9.17 6.00
C GLY A 302 -26.13 -7.67 5.95
N TYR A 303 -25.14 -6.81 5.68
CA TYR A 303 -25.34 -5.38 5.40
C TYR A 303 -24.23 -4.88 4.45
N PRO A 304 -24.44 -3.78 3.71
CA PRO A 304 -23.46 -3.29 2.73
C PRO A 304 -22.06 -3.02 3.30
N GLY A 305 -21.97 -2.60 4.56
CA GLY A 305 -20.68 -2.33 5.22
C GLY A 305 -19.86 -3.57 5.57
N LYS A 306 -20.38 -4.80 5.36
CA LYS A 306 -19.55 -6.03 5.42
C LYS A 306 -18.53 -6.11 4.28
N ILE A 307 -18.72 -5.35 3.19
CA ILE A 307 -17.67 -5.15 2.17
C ILE A 307 -16.50 -4.37 2.77
N GLY A 308 -16.78 -3.42 3.65
CA GLY A 308 -15.80 -2.59 4.35
C GLY A 308 -16.45 -1.31 4.85
N PHE A 309 -16.21 -0.96 6.12
CA PHE A 309 -16.71 0.27 6.72
C PHE A 309 -15.60 0.96 7.51
N CYS A 310 -15.05 2.03 6.95
CA CYS A 310 -13.97 2.80 7.56
C CYS A 310 -14.17 4.29 7.30
N PHE A 311 -14.02 5.12 8.32
CA PHE A 311 -14.09 6.57 8.20
C PHE A 311 -13.21 7.25 9.26
N ALA A 312 -12.89 8.52 9.03
CA ALA A 312 -12.18 9.35 10.00
C ALA A 312 -13.19 10.21 10.77
N GLU A 313 -12.89 10.48 12.05
CA GLU A 313 -13.59 11.51 12.79
C GLU A 313 -13.11 12.91 12.36
N ASP A 314 -14.02 13.89 12.38
CA ASP A 314 -13.66 15.29 12.17
C ASP A 314 -13.03 15.87 13.45
N GLU A 315 -11.73 16.16 13.38
CA GLU A 315 -10.95 16.79 14.47
C GLU A 315 -10.62 18.26 14.18
N THR A 316 -11.28 18.89 13.20
CA THR A 316 -10.98 20.28 12.80
C THR A 316 -11.46 21.33 13.81
N ASP A 317 -12.45 21.00 14.64
CA ASP A 317 -12.91 21.85 15.72
C ASP A 317 -12.09 21.61 17.00
N SER A 318 -11.20 22.54 17.34
CA SER A 318 -10.35 22.44 18.55
C SER A 318 -11.10 22.42 19.88
N SER A 319 -12.40 22.73 19.90
CA SER A 319 -13.24 22.62 21.10
C SER A 319 -13.88 21.23 21.26
N TRP A 320 -13.87 20.43 20.20
CA TRP A 320 -14.32 19.05 20.25
C TRP A 320 -13.25 18.19 20.88
N GLN A 321 -13.66 17.30 21.80
CA GLN A 321 -12.79 16.23 22.27
C GLN A 321 -12.91 15.06 21.29
N PRO A 322 -11.85 14.66 20.56
CA PRO A 322 -11.88 13.49 19.68
C PRO A 322 -12.17 12.18 20.45
N LEU A 323 -12.66 11.16 19.74
CA LEU A 323 -12.93 9.84 20.30
C LEU A 323 -11.67 9.22 20.90
N SER A 324 -10.53 9.38 20.23
CA SER A 324 -9.23 8.91 20.73
C SER A 324 -8.90 9.51 22.11
N GLU A 325 -9.03 10.83 22.27
CA GLU A 325 -8.81 11.51 23.55
C GLU A 325 -9.82 11.09 24.62
N ALA A 326 -11.09 10.92 24.23
CA ALA A 326 -12.13 10.43 25.14
C ALA A 326 -11.87 8.98 25.63
N GLN A 327 -11.14 8.18 24.85
CA GLN A 327 -10.66 6.84 25.21
C GLN A 327 -9.32 6.86 25.97
N GLY A 328 -8.79 8.04 26.29
CA GLY A 328 -7.58 8.22 27.11
C GLY A 328 -6.27 8.29 26.33
N PHE A 329 -6.29 8.37 25.00
CA PHE A 329 -5.09 8.63 24.20
C PHE A 329 -4.68 10.10 24.27
N GLN A 330 -3.39 10.36 24.01
CA GLN A 330 -2.88 11.73 24.01
C GLN A 330 -3.40 12.51 22.80
N PRO A 331 -3.65 13.84 22.93
CA PRO A 331 -4.03 14.69 21.81
C PRO A 331 -3.09 14.54 20.61
N GLY A 332 -3.67 14.45 19.41
CA GLY A 332 -2.92 14.26 18.16
C GLY A 332 -2.34 12.86 17.94
N SER A 333 -2.68 11.87 18.78
CA SER A 333 -2.31 10.47 18.54
C SER A 333 -3.06 9.90 17.35
N ASN A 334 -2.34 9.17 16.49
CA ASN A 334 -2.98 8.37 15.44
C ASN A 334 -3.53 7.10 16.08
N THR A 335 -4.84 6.90 16.02
CA THR A 335 -5.47 5.71 16.59
C THR A 335 -6.47 5.09 15.62
N VAL A 336 -6.71 3.80 15.82
CA VAL A 336 -7.80 3.06 15.18
C VAL A 336 -8.69 2.51 16.29
N THR A 337 -9.98 2.80 16.20
CA THR A 337 -11.01 2.13 17.02
C THR A 337 -11.76 1.15 16.15
N LEU A 338 -11.94 -0.08 16.64
CA LEU A 338 -12.85 -1.05 16.03
C LEU A 338 -14.13 -1.17 16.84
N PHE A 339 -15.25 -1.20 16.11
CA PHE A 339 -16.56 -1.43 16.69
C PHE A 339 -17.30 -2.53 15.94
N PRO A 340 -17.82 -3.57 16.63
CA PRO A 340 -18.67 -4.58 16.03
C PRO A 340 -20.07 -3.99 15.84
N GLY A 341 -20.37 -3.54 14.63
CA GLY A 341 -21.61 -2.82 14.33
C GLY A 341 -22.27 -3.28 13.04
N ASP A 342 -23.47 -2.77 12.79
CA ASP A 342 -24.21 -2.99 11.55
C ASP A 342 -24.36 -1.69 10.75
N GLY A 343 -25.39 -1.63 9.88
CA GLY A 343 -25.59 -0.53 8.96
C GLY A 343 -25.93 0.81 9.62
N VAL A 344 -25.81 1.88 8.83
CA VAL A 344 -26.17 3.23 9.30
C VAL A 344 -27.69 3.33 9.46
N HIS A 345 -28.15 3.62 10.68
CA HIS A 345 -29.51 4.06 10.94
C HIS A 345 -29.61 5.56 10.73
N GLY A 346 -30.24 5.99 9.63
CA GLY A 346 -30.47 7.40 9.35
C GLY A 346 -31.48 8.01 10.33
N PHE A 347 -31.09 9.09 10.99
CA PHE A 347 -31.97 9.83 11.89
C PHE A 347 -32.13 11.28 11.43
N GLY A 348 -33.38 11.69 11.20
CA GLY A 348 -33.73 13.01 10.68
C GLY A 348 -34.49 13.85 11.70
N ASP A 349 -33.78 14.58 12.56
CA ASP A 349 -34.38 15.65 13.37
C ASP A 349 -33.96 17.02 12.84
N GLN A 350 -34.93 17.72 12.25
CA GLN A 350 -34.78 19.07 11.71
C GLN A 350 -35.52 20.12 12.56
N ARG A 351 -36.09 19.74 13.71
CA ARG A 351 -36.96 20.58 14.53
C ARG A 351 -36.38 20.96 15.87
N SER A 352 -35.59 20.11 16.50
CA SER A 352 -34.95 20.46 17.77
C SER A 352 -34.07 21.71 17.61
N ARG A 353 -34.17 22.63 18.57
CA ARG A 353 -33.39 23.88 18.59
C ARG A 353 -32.54 24.04 19.85
N THR A 354 -32.78 23.20 20.85
CA THR A 354 -32.02 23.16 22.10
C THR A 354 -31.29 21.82 22.25
N PRO A 355 -30.14 21.78 22.94
CA PRO A 355 -29.46 20.54 23.30
C PRO A 355 -30.36 19.51 23.98
N GLU A 356 -31.26 19.96 24.88
CA GLU A 356 -32.14 19.08 25.64
C GLU A 356 -33.20 18.41 24.75
N GLU A 357 -33.79 19.17 23.82
CA GLU A 357 -34.71 18.62 22.82
C GLU A 357 -33.99 17.62 21.92
N LEU A 358 -32.84 18.00 21.38
CA LEU A 358 -32.07 17.14 20.47
C LEU A 358 -31.59 15.87 21.18
N THR A 359 -31.15 15.97 22.43
CA THR A 359 -30.74 14.81 23.24
C THR A 359 -31.87 13.82 23.41
N ARG A 360 -33.08 14.27 23.78
CA ARG A 360 -34.26 13.39 23.90
C ARG A 360 -34.61 12.75 22.57
N SER A 361 -34.53 13.52 21.49
CA SER A 361 -34.81 13.06 20.12
C SER A 361 -33.81 11.98 19.66
N LEU A 362 -32.52 12.20 19.87
CA LEU A 362 -31.45 11.24 19.58
C LEU A 362 -31.55 9.99 20.46
N ALA A 363 -31.92 10.13 21.73
CA ALA A 363 -32.15 9.00 22.63
C ALA A 363 -33.27 8.08 22.12
N MET A 364 -34.33 8.63 21.52
CA MET A 364 -35.37 7.81 20.87
C MET A 364 -34.82 6.97 19.71
N ALA A 365 -33.90 7.52 18.91
CA ALA A 365 -33.25 6.79 17.82
C ALA A 365 -32.34 5.67 18.36
N LEU A 366 -31.54 5.98 19.39
CA LEU A 366 -30.66 5.00 20.04
C LEU A 366 -31.44 3.85 20.69
N GLN A 367 -32.60 4.13 21.30
CA GLN A 367 -33.51 3.09 21.79
C GLN A 367 -34.06 2.19 20.67
N GLY A 368 -34.04 2.64 19.42
CA GLY A 368 -34.41 1.87 18.25
C GLY A 368 -33.30 0.98 17.69
N CYS A 369 -32.05 1.11 18.14
CA CYS A 369 -30.94 0.27 17.70
C CYS A 369 -31.24 -1.21 17.97
N LEU A 370 -31.18 -2.02 16.92
CA LEU A 370 -31.62 -3.42 16.86
C LEU A 370 -33.12 -3.65 17.19
N HIS A 371 -33.54 -3.43 18.44
CA HIS A 371 -34.93 -3.52 18.87
C HIS A 371 -35.16 -2.83 20.22
N PRO A 372 -36.23 -2.03 20.42
CA PRO A 372 -36.51 -1.33 21.69
C PRO A 372 -36.74 -2.19 22.94
N LYS A 373 -36.75 -3.52 22.79
CA LYS A 373 -36.83 -4.49 23.92
C LYS A 373 -35.48 -5.13 24.23
N MET A 374 -34.41 -4.70 23.56
CA MET A 374 -33.05 -5.24 23.68
C MET A 374 -32.03 -4.14 23.98
N THR A 375 -32.44 -3.08 24.68
CA THR A 375 -31.64 -1.86 24.95
C THR A 375 -30.40 -2.08 25.81
N GLU A 376 -30.22 -3.26 26.42
CA GLU A 376 -29.04 -3.65 27.19
C GLU A 376 -28.16 -4.69 26.46
N CYS A 377 -28.58 -5.15 25.28
CA CYS A 377 -27.90 -6.22 24.55
C CYS A 377 -26.85 -5.69 23.56
N VAL A 378 -26.79 -4.37 23.33
CA VAL A 378 -25.98 -3.77 22.27
C VAL A 378 -25.32 -2.47 22.73
N TYR A 379 -24.13 -2.21 22.19
CA TYR A 379 -23.53 -0.88 22.20
C TYR A 379 -23.97 -0.12 20.94
N ALA A 380 -23.89 1.20 20.96
CA ALA A 380 -24.20 2.04 19.80
C ALA A 380 -23.12 3.11 19.59
N ILE A 381 -22.87 3.44 18.33
CA ILE A 381 -22.13 4.64 17.95
C ILE A 381 -23.12 5.67 17.44
N LEU A 382 -22.97 6.90 17.91
CA LEU A 382 -23.67 8.05 17.36
C LEU A 382 -22.68 8.93 16.60
N VAL A 383 -22.93 9.15 15.31
CA VAL A 383 -22.18 10.10 14.47
C VAL A 383 -23.03 11.36 14.33
N LEU A 384 -22.56 12.48 14.88
CA LEU A 384 -23.27 13.75 14.81
C LEU A 384 -23.04 14.43 13.45
N SER A 385 -24.12 14.87 12.82
CA SER A 385 -24.01 15.77 11.67
C SER A 385 -23.52 17.16 12.12
N PRO A 386 -22.90 17.96 11.23
CA PRO A 386 -22.48 19.33 11.57
C PRO A 386 -23.63 20.19 12.11
N GLU A 387 -24.85 20.00 11.61
CA GLU A 387 -26.04 20.72 12.07
C GLU A 387 -26.40 20.35 13.52
N HIS A 388 -26.49 19.05 13.82
CA HIS A 388 -26.76 18.57 15.18
C HIS A 388 -25.65 18.92 16.16
N TYR A 389 -24.40 18.76 15.75
CA TYR A 389 -23.24 19.14 16.55
C TYR A 389 -23.26 20.64 16.89
N SER A 390 -23.64 21.50 15.93
CA SER A 390 -23.69 22.95 16.15
C SER A 390 -24.64 23.37 17.27
N ILE A 391 -25.76 22.67 17.47
CA ILE A 391 -26.74 22.95 18.55
C ILE A 391 -26.08 22.75 19.92
N PHE A 392 -25.36 21.63 20.09
CA PHE A 392 -24.61 21.34 21.31
C PHE A 392 -23.48 22.34 21.52
N ARG A 393 -22.65 22.54 20.49
CA ARG A 393 -21.49 23.43 20.55
C ARG A 393 -21.87 24.86 20.90
N ASN A 394 -22.89 25.43 20.22
CA ASN A 394 -23.33 26.80 20.45
C ASN A 394 -23.91 27.00 21.87
N SER A 395 -24.32 25.91 22.52
CA SER A 395 -24.81 25.91 23.90
C SER A 395 -23.73 25.56 24.92
N GLY A 396 -22.47 25.41 24.49
CA GLY A 396 -21.33 25.10 25.34
C GLY A 396 -21.34 23.67 25.90
N TRP A 397 -22.01 22.72 25.23
CA TRP A 397 -21.96 21.31 25.62
C TRP A 397 -20.72 20.65 25.03
N ASP A 398 -19.92 20.02 25.88
CA ASP A 398 -18.79 19.19 25.48
C ASP A 398 -19.23 17.73 25.25
N ARG A 399 -18.33 16.90 24.71
CA ARG A 399 -18.59 15.47 24.47
C ARG A 399 -19.11 14.79 25.74
N ARG A 400 -18.47 15.03 26.88
CA ARG A 400 -18.80 14.38 28.15
C ARG A 400 -20.26 14.66 28.54
N ARG A 401 -20.67 15.93 28.55
CA ARG A 401 -22.03 16.33 28.87
C ARG A 401 -23.04 15.75 27.88
N ILE A 402 -22.73 15.73 26.59
CA ILE A 402 -23.59 15.10 25.56
C ILE A 402 -23.76 13.60 25.86
N THR A 403 -22.66 12.89 26.15
CA THR A 403 -22.71 11.45 26.46
C THR A 403 -23.49 11.17 27.74
N GLU A 404 -23.24 11.91 28.82
CA GLU A 404 -23.96 11.76 30.10
C GLU A 404 -25.47 12.02 29.92
N ALA A 405 -25.85 13.08 29.21
CA ALA A 405 -27.25 13.40 28.96
C ALA A 405 -27.95 12.38 28.03
N LEU A 406 -27.25 11.82 27.04
CA LEU A 406 -27.77 10.73 26.21
C LEU A 406 -27.97 9.45 27.03
N MET A 407 -27.04 9.10 27.90
CA MET A 407 -27.15 7.94 28.78
C MET A 407 -28.34 8.09 29.74
N GLU A 408 -28.54 9.27 30.32
CA GLU A 408 -29.70 9.54 31.18
C GLU A 408 -31.01 9.44 30.37
N ALA A 409 -31.05 10.01 29.16
CA ALA A 409 -32.24 10.01 28.32
C ALA A 409 -32.59 8.64 27.70
N THR A 410 -31.65 7.70 27.62
CA THR A 410 -31.90 6.35 27.10
C THR A 410 -32.42 5.39 28.17
N VAL A 411 -32.17 5.65 29.46
CA VAL A 411 -32.72 4.89 30.59
C VAL A 411 -34.20 5.22 30.77
N ARG A 412 -35.04 4.17 30.89
CA ARG A 412 -36.50 4.29 31.08
C ARG A 412 -36.92 4.04 32.51
#